data_AF-A0A3N5MY09-F1
#
_entry.id   AF-A0A3N5MY09-F1
#
_cell.length_a   1.000
_cell.length_b   1.000
_cell.length_c   1.000
_cell.angle_alpha   90.00
_cell.angle_beta   90.00
_cell.angle_gamma   90.00
#
_symmetry.space_group_name_H-M   'P 1'
#
loop_
_entity.id
_entity.type
_entity.pdbx_description
1 polymer ?
#
loop_
_entity_poly.entity_id
_entity_poly.type
_entity_poly.pdbx_seq_one_letter_code
_entity_poly.pdbx_strand_id
1 'polypeptide(L)'
;MLSAFFDSVLDLIVTTSTDLPPDVRAAMKGAMGAEHPGTRSSQALTIIAQNIDQAAADEGAICQDTGMPTFEVRAPRGADQIWMRAQIREAVARATTLGKLRPNSVDSITGENSGDNLGPGTPIVHFEQWEQDEIEVKLLLKGGGCENMNAQYSLPAELPNLGRADRTLEGVRKCILHAVWNAQGKGCAPGAIGVCIGGDRTSGYLHAKEQLFRTLDDVNPDGRLADLEANIMGTVNTLGIGTMGFGGNVSLIGCKIGVLNRLPASYFVSVAYDCWAFRRLGVRLDARDGSITRWLYRDPANPVIPMIDQAGFARTGREIRLTAPLDERTVRSLNVGDVV
;
A
#
# COMPACT_ATOMS: atom_id res chain seq x y z
N MET A 1 -0.68 -33.66 -2.24
CA MET A 1 -0.19 -32.48 -3.00
C MET A 1 -1.40 -31.58 -3.22
N LEU A 2 -1.29 -30.27 -2.99
CA LEU A 2 -2.43 -29.35 -2.97
C LEU A 2 -2.84 -28.97 -4.41
N SER A 3 -3.72 -29.76 -5.03
CA SER A 3 -4.03 -29.65 -6.47
C SER A 3 -4.53 -28.28 -6.93
N ALA A 4 -5.20 -27.50 -6.07
CA ALA A 4 -5.79 -26.20 -6.38
C ALA A 4 -4.95 -25.00 -5.88
N PHE A 5 -3.79 -25.24 -5.25
CA PHE A 5 -3.01 -24.17 -4.63
C PHE A 5 -2.50 -23.14 -5.64
N PHE A 6 -1.99 -23.60 -6.80
CA PHE A 6 -1.50 -22.71 -7.86
C PHE A 6 -2.60 -21.75 -8.33
N ASP A 7 -3.76 -22.29 -8.70
CA ASP A 7 -4.88 -21.49 -9.21
C ASP A 7 -5.38 -20.51 -8.14
N SER A 8 -5.43 -20.94 -6.88
CA SER A 8 -5.83 -20.10 -5.75
C SER A 8 -4.86 -18.94 -5.49
N VAL A 9 -3.55 -19.19 -5.61
CA VAL A 9 -2.53 -18.13 -5.49
C VAL A 9 -2.56 -17.20 -6.69
N LEU A 10 -2.76 -17.72 -7.90
CA LEU A 10 -2.91 -16.90 -9.10
C LEU A 10 -4.12 -15.98 -8.98
N ASP A 11 -5.27 -16.50 -8.53
CA ASP A 11 -6.49 -15.71 -8.31
C ASP A 11 -6.28 -14.62 -7.24
N LEU A 12 -5.60 -14.95 -6.14
CA LEU A 12 -5.18 -13.96 -5.14
C LEU A 12 -4.35 -12.84 -5.77
N ILE A 13 -3.36 -13.17 -6.61
CA ILE A 13 -2.49 -12.17 -7.26
C ILE A 13 -3.29 -11.28 -8.20
N VAL A 14 -4.11 -11.87 -9.08
CA VAL A 14 -4.91 -11.13 -10.06
C VAL A 14 -5.88 -10.19 -9.34
N THR A 15 -6.63 -10.70 -8.38
CA THR A 15 -7.60 -9.90 -7.62
C THR A 15 -6.90 -8.77 -6.84
N THR A 16 -5.75 -9.04 -6.21
CA THR A 16 -5.01 -8.01 -5.46
C THR A 16 -4.46 -6.91 -6.38
N SER A 17 -4.07 -7.25 -7.62
CA SER A 17 -3.53 -6.29 -8.58
C SER A 17 -4.60 -5.37 -9.19
N THR A 18 -5.81 -5.90 -9.32
CA THR A 18 -6.90 -5.31 -10.14
C THR A 18 -7.97 -4.63 -9.31
N ASP A 19 -8.07 -4.94 -8.01
CA ASP A 19 -9.10 -4.36 -7.17
C ASP A 19 -8.65 -4.12 -5.71
N LEU A 20 -9.00 -2.94 -5.17
CA LEU A 20 -8.71 -2.54 -3.79
C LEU A 20 -9.69 -3.16 -2.81
N PRO A 21 -9.25 -3.60 -1.61
CA PRO A 21 -10.16 -4.18 -0.63
C PRO A 21 -11.25 -3.17 -0.19
N PRO A 22 -12.45 -3.66 0.18
CA PRO A 22 -13.59 -2.84 0.59
C PRO A 22 -13.30 -1.75 1.62
N ASP A 23 -12.47 -2.01 2.63
CA ASP A 23 -12.12 -1.03 3.66
C ASP A 23 -11.30 0.14 3.09
N VAL A 24 -10.39 -0.15 2.16
CA VAL A 24 -9.61 0.86 1.43
C VAL A 24 -10.52 1.68 0.50
N ARG A 25 -11.43 1.03 -0.23
CA ARG A 25 -12.42 1.74 -1.06
C ARG A 25 -13.31 2.67 -0.24
N ALA A 26 -13.77 2.20 0.92
CA ALA A 26 -14.56 3.01 1.86
C ALA A 26 -13.76 4.22 2.37
N ALA A 27 -12.50 4.03 2.75
CA ALA A 27 -11.63 5.12 3.21
C ALA A 27 -11.34 6.14 2.10
N MET A 28 -11.10 5.68 0.86
CA MET A 28 -10.93 6.55 -0.31
C MET A 28 -12.21 7.35 -0.62
N LYS A 29 -13.39 6.72 -0.52
CA LYS A 29 -14.68 7.41 -0.66
C LYS A 29 -14.89 8.46 0.44
N GLY A 30 -14.50 8.16 1.68
CA GLY A 30 -14.48 9.14 2.77
C GLY A 30 -13.55 10.33 2.48
N ALA A 31 -12.35 10.06 1.95
CA ALA A 31 -11.42 11.09 1.52
C ALA A 31 -12.00 12.01 0.43
N MET A 32 -12.74 11.44 -0.54
CA MET A 32 -13.42 12.24 -1.56
C MET A 32 -14.44 13.20 -0.98
N GLY A 33 -15.19 12.79 0.05
CA GLY A 33 -16.16 13.64 0.73
C GLY A 33 -15.53 14.73 1.61
N ALA A 34 -14.28 14.55 2.04
CA ALA A 34 -13.56 15.50 2.89
C ALA A 34 -12.75 16.56 2.09
N GLU A 35 -12.43 16.27 0.83
CA GLU A 35 -11.72 17.21 -0.04
C GLU A 35 -12.61 18.37 -0.50
N HIS A 36 -12.02 19.56 -0.63
CA HIS A 36 -12.78 20.71 -1.11
C HIS A 36 -13.04 20.58 -2.63
N PRO A 37 -14.30 20.68 -3.09
CA PRO A 37 -14.64 20.56 -4.50
C PRO A 37 -13.88 21.55 -5.40
N GLY A 38 -13.55 21.13 -6.61
CA GLY A 38 -12.90 21.96 -7.63
C GLY A 38 -11.41 22.22 -7.41
N THR A 39 -10.82 21.74 -6.32
CA THR A 39 -9.37 21.77 -6.10
C THR A 39 -8.65 20.72 -6.95
N ARG A 40 -7.36 20.93 -7.20
CA ARG A 40 -6.50 19.93 -7.87
C ARG A 40 -6.45 18.60 -7.09
N SER A 41 -6.43 18.65 -5.76
CA SER A 41 -6.52 17.43 -4.94
C SER A 41 -7.84 16.69 -5.19
N SER A 42 -8.99 17.37 -5.15
CA SER A 42 -10.29 16.73 -5.42
C SER A 42 -10.40 16.14 -6.84
N GLN A 43 -9.81 16.80 -7.84
CA GLN A 43 -9.77 16.30 -9.22
C GLN A 43 -8.89 15.06 -9.33
N ALA A 44 -7.68 15.09 -8.76
CA ALA A 44 -6.78 13.93 -8.73
C ALA A 44 -7.43 12.74 -8.03
N LEU A 45 -8.10 12.98 -6.90
CA LEU A 45 -8.78 11.93 -6.14
C LEU A 45 -9.97 11.35 -6.91
N THR A 46 -10.70 12.19 -7.66
CA THR A 46 -11.75 11.74 -8.58
C THR A 46 -11.16 10.83 -9.65
N ILE A 47 -10.08 11.25 -10.34
CA ILE A 47 -9.39 10.44 -11.36
C ILE A 47 -8.93 9.10 -10.79
N ILE A 48 -8.32 9.11 -9.60
CA ILE A 48 -7.91 7.90 -8.88
C ILE A 48 -9.11 6.97 -8.65
N ALA A 49 -10.24 7.51 -8.19
CA ALA A 49 -11.43 6.71 -7.94
C ALA A 49 -11.99 6.07 -9.23
N GLN A 50 -12.00 6.80 -10.35
CA GLN A 50 -12.44 6.24 -11.64
C GLN A 50 -11.50 5.15 -12.12
N ASN A 51 -10.20 5.36 -11.97
CA ASN A 51 -9.20 4.36 -12.33
C ASN A 51 -9.38 3.08 -11.51
N ILE A 52 -9.65 3.18 -10.21
CA ILE A 52 -9.90 2.01 -9.35
C ILE A 52 -11.16 1.25 -9.79
N ASP A 53 -12.23 1.96 -10.17
CA ASP A 53 -13.46 1.33 -10.67
C ASP A 53 -13.27 0.68 -12.06
N GLN A 54 -12.55 1.35 -12.97
CA GLN A 54 -12.19 0.81 -14.29
C GLN A 54 -11.27 -0.41 -14.17
N ALA A 55 -10.24 -0.34 -13.34
CA ALA A 55 -9.32 -1.45 -13.10
C ALA A 55 -10.05 -2.71 -12.61
N ALA A 56 -11.02 -2.55 -11.71
CA ALA A 56 -11.83 -3.66 -11.23
C ALA A 56 -12.79 -4.21 -12.31
N ALA A 57 -13.40 -3.35 -13.13
CA ALA A 57 -14.34 -3.76 -14.18
C ALA A 57 -13.63 -4.45 -15.36
N ASP A 58 -12.46 -3.96 -15.76
CA ASP A 58 -11.69 -4.46 -16.89
C ASP A 58 -10.66 -5.55 -16.49
N GLU A 59 -10.60 -5.88 -15.19
CA GLU A 59 -9.54 -6.73 -14.60
C GLU A 59 -8.13 -6.23 -14.98
N GLY A 60 -7.96 -4.91 -15.02
CA GLY A 60 -6.71 -4.22 -15.33
C GLY A 60 -5.89 -3.92 -14.08
N ALA A 61 -4.56 -3.92 -14.17
CA ALA A 61 -3.73 -3.54 -13.03
C ALA A 61 -4.01 -2.08 -12.61
N ILE A 62 -4.29 -1.84 -11.33
CA ILE A 62 -4.68 -0.52 -10.81
C ILE A 62 -3.62 0.56 -11.07
N CYS A 63 -2.34 0.17 -11.11
CA CYS A 63 -1.22 1.09 -11.26
C CYS A 63 -0.17 0.46 -12.17
N GLN A 64 0.49 1.28 -12.99
CA GLN A 64 1.55 0.82 -13.90
C GLN A 64 2.70 0.16 -13.13
N ASP A 65 2.95 0.59 -11.90
CA ASP A 65 3.84 -0.09 -10.98
C ASP A 65 3.04 -1.11 -10.17
N THR A 66 3.11 -2.38 -10.56
CA THR A 66 2.43 -3.49 -9.87
C THR A 66 3.12 -3.91 -8.58
N GLY A 67 4.19 -3.22 -8.20
CA GLY A 67 4.88 -3.34 -6.93
C GLY A 67 5.75 -4.58 -6.78
N MET A 68 6.28 -4.72 -5.56
CA MET A 68 7.00 -5.86 -5.04
C MET A 68 6.01 -6.82 -4.36
N PRO A 69 5.80 -8.04 -4.88
CA PRO A 69 4.94 -9.02 -4.24
C PRO A 69 5.55 -9.52 -2.92
N THR A 70 4.84 -9.28 -1.82
CA THR A 70 5.20 -9.77 -0.49
C THR A 70 4.10 -10.68 0.04
N PHE A 71 4.44 -11.96 0.23
CA PHE A 71 3.56 -12.98 0.74
C PHE A 71 3.87 -13.29 2.20
N GLU A 72 2.83 -13.24 3.04
CA GLU A 72 2.84 -13.80 4.40
C GLU A 72 2.03 -15.10 4.37
N VAL A 73 2.71 -16.23 4.56
CA VAL A 73 2.08 -17.56 4.48
C VAL A 73 2.12 -18.22 5.85
N ARG A 74 0.94 -18.50 6.39
CA ARG A 74 0.79 -19.35 7.58
C ARG A 74 0.29 -20.72 7.16
N ALA A 75 1.01 -21.76 7.53
CA ALA A 75 0.69 -23.12 7.09
C ALA A 75 0.70 -24.11 8.27
N PRO A 76 -0.09 -25.20 8.20
CA PRO A 76 -0.05 -26.24 9.22
C PRO A 76 1.34 -26.86 9.35
N ARG A 77 1.62 -27.48 10.50
CA ARG A 77 2.82 -28.28 10.68
C ARG A 77 2.89 -29.39 9.62
N GLY A 78 4.06 -29.56 9.00
CA GLY A 78 4.28 -30.58 7.97
C GLY A 78 3.90 -30.15 6.54
N ALA A 79 3.40 -28.93 6.33
CA ALA A 79 3.19 -28.39 4.98
C ALA A 79 4.52 -28.30 4.21
N ASP A 80 4.51 -28.68 2.93
CA ASP A 80 5.67 -28.59 2.05
C ASP A 80 5.89 -27.15 1.56
N GLN A 81 6.59 -26.36 2.37
CA GLN A 81 6.88 -24.95 2.08
C GLN A 81 7.81 -24.77 0.87
N ILE A 82 8.62 -25.77 0.52
CA ILE A 82 9.50 -25.72 -0.66
C ILE A 82 8.65 -25.77 -1.91
N TRP A 83 7.75 -26.75 -1.99
CA TRP A 83 6.80 -26.87 -3.08
C TRP A 83 5.88 -25.65 -3.18
N MET A 84 5.31 -25.19 -2.05
CA MET A 84 4.44 -24.00 -2.03
C MET A 84 5.17 -22.74 -2.53
N ARG A 85 6.44 -22.53 -2.12
CA ARG A 85 7.26 -21.42 -2.62
C ARG A 85 7.45 -21.51 -4.14
N ALA A 86 7.68 -22.70 -4.68
CA ALA A 86 7.81 -22.88 -6.13
C ALA A 86 6.50 -22.55 -6.85
N GLN A 87 5.36 -22.97 -6.32
CA GLN A 87 4.04 -22.65 -6.89
C GLN A 87 3.73 -21.14 -6.84
N ILE A 88 4.08 -20.45 -5.74
CA ILE A 88 3.93 -18.99 -5.64
C ILE A 88 4.77 -18.29 -6.71
N ARG A 89 6.01 -18.73 -6.93
CA ARG A 89 6.88 -18.17 -7.98
C ARG A 89 6.28 -18.35 -9.37
N GLU A 90 5.78 -19.55 -9.66
CA GLU A 90 5.14 -19.83 -10.95
C GLU A 90 3.87 -18.98 -11.14
N ALA A 91 3.07 -18.81 -10.10
CA ALA A 91 1.86 -17.98 -10.15
C ALA A 91 2.20 -16.49 -10.41
N VAL A 92 3.30 -15.98 -9.82
CA VAL A 92 3.80 -14.63 -10.12
C VAL A 92 4.22 -14.51 -11.59
N ALA A 93 5.03 -15.45 -12.11
CA ALA A 93 5.43 -15.44 -13.52
C ALA A 93 4.23 -15.54 -14.46
N ARG A 94 3.23 -16.36 -14.11
CA ARG A 94 1.98 -16.48 -14.86
C ARG A 94 1.19 -15.17 -14.85
N ALA A 95 1.03 -14.52 -13.71
CA ALA A 95 0.34 -13.23 -13.61
C ALA A 95 1.07 -12.13 -14.39
N THR A 96 2.41 -12.14 -14.41
CA THR A 96 3.22 -11.24 -15.25
C THR A 96 2.96 -11.49 -16.74
N THR A 97 2.96 -12.76 -17.16
CA THR A 97 2.70 -13.15 -18.56
C THR A 97 1.29 -12.76 -19.01
N LEU A 98 0.32 -12.81 -18.10
CA LEU A 98 -1.07 -12.39 -18.34
C LEU A 98 -1.25 -10.87 -18.35
N GLY A 99 -0.20 -10.08 -18.12
CA GLY A 99 -0.28 -8.62 -18.03
C GLY A 99 -0.97 -8.11 -16.76
N LYS A 100 -1.21 -8.99 -15.78
CA LYS A 100 -1.80 -8.62 -14.48
C LYS A 100 -0.76 -8.07 -13.52
N LEU A 101 0.52 -8.40 -13.75
CA LEU A 101 1.68 -7.76 -13.15
C LEU A 101 2.59 -7.19 -14.26
N ARG A 102 3.25 -6.06 -13.98
CA ARG A 102 4.38 -5.57 -14.76
C ARG A 102 5.66 -6.27 -14.27
N PRO A 103 6.59 -6.63 -15.15
CA PRO A 103 7.89 -7.17 -14.73
C PRO A 103 8.70 -6.06 -14.04
N ASN A 104 8.72 -6.09 -12.71
CA ASN A 104 9.34 -5.09 -11.83
C ASN A 104 10.66 -5.58 -11.21
N SER A 105 10.98 -6.87 -11.33
CA SER A 105 12.25 -7.44 -10.86
C SER A 105 13.39 -7.09 -11.83
N VAL A 106 14.31 -6.27 -11.34
CA VAL A 106 15.48 -5.74 -12.07
C VAL A 106 16.75 -6.10 -11.30
N ASP A 107 17.75 -6.64 -11.99
CA ASP A 107 19.05 -6.92 -11.41
C ASP A 107 19.74 -5.61 -11.00
N SER A 108 20.17 -5.53 -9.73
CA SER A 108 20.70 -4.29 -9.16
C SER A 108 22.11 -3.94 -9.63
N ILE A 109 22.84 -4.87 -10.26
CA ILE A 109 24.19 -4.66 -10.77
C ILE A 109 24.14 -4.35 -12.27
N THR A 110 23.40 -5.13 -13.06
CA THR A 110 23.37 -4.99 -14.52
C THR A 110 22.28 -4.03 -15.01
N GLY A 111 21.23 -3.81 -14.21
CA GLY A 111 20.04 -3.06 -14.61
C GLY A 111 19.12 -3.83 -15.56
N GLU A 112 19.39 -5.11 -15.83
CA GLU A 112 18.56 -5.94 -16.70
C GLU A 112 17.26 -6.33 -16.00
N ASN A 113 16.16 -6.25 -16.75
CA ASN A 113 14.85 -6.68 -16.27
C ASN A 113 14.67 -8.19 -16.52
N SER A 114 14.21 -8.91 -15.50
CA SER A 114 13.91 -10.36 -15.57
C SER A 114 12.87 -10.76 -16.62
N GLY A 115 11.94 -9.87 -16.96
CA GLY A 115 10.84 -10.10 -17.89
C GLY A 115 9.64 -10.89 -17.32
N ASP A 116 9.84 -11.68 -16.26
CA ASP A 116 8.81 -12.51 -15.62
C ASP A 116 8.47 -12.08 -14.19
N ASN A 117 9.13 -11.02 -13.69
CA ASN A 117 9.01 -10.51 -12.32
C ASN A 117 9.63 -11.44 -11.25
N LEU A 118 10.51 -12.36 -11.64
CA LEU A 118 11.27 -13.22 -10.73
C LEU A 118 12.73 -12.77 -10.62
N GLY A 119 13.40 -13.20 -9.56
CA GLY A 119 14.83 -12.95 -9.37
C GLY A 119 15.26 -13.19 -7.93
N PRO A 120 16.55 -13.04 -7.60
CA PRO A 120 17.00 -12.99 -6.22
C PRO A 120 16.24 -11.90 -5.45
N GLY A 121 15.55 -12.29 -4.37
CA GLY A 121 14.73 -11.37 -3.57
C GLY A 121 13.31 -11.13 -4.08
N THR A 122 12.89 -11.74 -5.20
CA THR A 122 11.53 -11.56 -5.76
C THR A 122 10.88 -12.90 -6.18
N PRO A 123 9.64 -13.20 -5.74
CA PRO A 123 8.86 -12.48 -4.72
C PRO A 123 9.41 -12.69 -3.31
N ILE A 124 9.04 -11.80 -2.38
CA ILE A 124 9.27 -12.02 -0.95
C ILE A 124 8.21 -12.99 -0.44
N VAL A 125 8.63 -14.05 0.24
CA VAL A 125 7.71 -15.03 0.85
C VAL A 125 8.22 -15.43 2.22
N HIS A 126 7.49 -14.99 3.24
CA HIS A 126 7.69 -15.39 4.62
C HIS A 126 6.75 -16.55 4.94
N PHE A 127 7.29 -17.60 5.55
CA PHE A 127 6.50 -18.72 6.03
C PHE A 127 6.56 -18.78 7.54
N GLU A 128 5.40 -18.97 8.15
CA GLU A 128 5.22 -19.26 9.56
C GLU A 128 4.39 -20.54 9.68
N GLN A 129 4.82 -21.50 10.51
CA GLN A 129 3.98 -22.64 10.85
C GLN A 129 3.06 -22.28 12.01
N TRP A 130 1.83 -22.78 11.98
CA TRP A 130 0.87 -22.58 13.06
C TRP A 130 0.10 -23.87 13.40
N GLU A 131 -0.74 -23.77 14.43
CA GLU A 131 -1.52 -24.89 14.98
C GLU A 131 -2.95 -24.94 14.44
N GLN A 132 -3.18 -24.40 13.25
CA GLN A 132 -4.45 -24.50 12.53
C GLN A 132 -4.33 -25.48 11.37
N ASP A 133 -5.46 -26.11 11.00
CA ASP A 133 -5.56 -27.11 9.92
C ASP A 133 -5.81 -26.48 8.53
N GLU A 134 -5.65 -25.17 8.41
CA GLU A 134 -5.83 -24.39 7.18
C GLU A 134 -4.54 -23.67 6.81
N ILE A 135 -4.45 -23.23 5.55
CA ILE A 135 -3.36 -22.37 5.07
C ILE A 135 -3.90 -20.96 4.92
N GLU A 136 -3.20 -19.96 5.45
CA GLU A 136 -3.45 -18.55 5.14
C GLU A 136 -2.37 -18.02 4.22
N VAL A 137 -2.77 -17.37 3.14
CA VAL A 137 -1.88 -16.63 2.25
C VAL A 137 -2.36 -15.19 2.21
N LYS A 138 -1.55 -14.26 2.70
CA LYS A 138 -1.77 -12.81 2.55
C LYS A 138 -0.77 -12.26 1.55
N LEU A 139 -1.22 -11.31 0.74
CA LEU A 139 -0.43 -10.67 -0.29
C LEU A 139 -0.54 -9.15 -0.15
N LEU A 140 0.61 -8.47 -0.17
CA LEU A 140 0.74 -7.03 -0.33
C LEU A 140 1.51 -6.74 -1.64
N LEU A 141 0.94 -5.92 -2.52
CA LEU A 141 1.55 -5.47 -3.78
C LEU A 141 2.00 -4.01 -3.67
N LYS A 142 3.17 -3.83 -3.06
CA LYS A 142 3.68 -2.52 -2.66
C LYS A 142 4.50 -1.84 -3.76
N GLY A 143 4.07 -0.67 -4.23
CA GLY A 143 4.77 0.07 -5.30
C GLY A 143 6.16 0.57 -4.88
N GLY A 144 7.10 0.65 -5.82
CA GLY A 144 8.47 1.14 -5.57
C GLY A 144 8.50 2.61 -5.15
N GLY A 145 7.59 3.44 -5.68
CA GLY A 145 7.48 4.86 -5.30
C GLY A 145 7.20 5.04 -3.80
N CYS A 146 6.23 4.29 -3.26
CA CYS A 146 5.91 4.33 -1.83
C CYS A 146 6.94 3.57 -0.96
N GLU A 147 7.55 2.50 -1.47
CA GLU A 147 8.64 1.81 -0.79
C GLU A 147 9.83 2.73 -0.51
N ASN A 148 10.16 3.62 -1.45
CA ASN A 148 11.20 4.64 -1.29
C ASN A 148 10.88 5.68 -0.20
N MET A 149 9.62 5.80 0.24
CA MET A 149 9.17 6.75 1.27
C MET A 149 9.11 6.12 2.68
N ASN A 150 9.48 4.85 2.82
CA ASN A 150 9.65 4.24 4.13
C ASN A 150 10.73 4.97 4.94
N ALA A 151 10.55 5.07 6.26
CA ALA A 151 11.50 5.73 7.14
C ALA A 151 11.74 4.92 8.41
N GLN A 152 12.95 4.97 8.95
CA GLN A 152 13.27 4.39 10.25
C GLN A 152 14.15 5.32 11.05
N TYR A 153 13.64 5.72 12.21
CA TYR A 153 14.29 6.67 13.10
C TYR A 153 14.98 5.94 14.25
N SER A 154 16.16 6.44 14.65
CA SER A 154 16.84 6.02 15.88
C SER A 154 16.64 7.09 16.94
N LEU A 155 15.86 6.80 17.99
CA LEU A 155 15.56 7.79 19.02
C LEU A 155 16.57 7.78 20.19
N PRO A 156 16.94 8.95 20.72
CA PRO A 156 16.44 10.28 20.34
C PRO A 156 17.01 10.81 19.01
N ALA A 157 16.24 11.65 18.31
CA ALA A 157 16.62 12.27 17.04
C ALA A 157 16.15 13.73 16.96
N GLU A 158 16.90 14.58 16.25
CA GLU A 158 16.45 15.92 15.86
C GLU A 158 15.72 15.82 14.51
N LEU A 159 14.46 16.24 14.48
CA LEU A 159 13.63 16.19 13.28
C LEU A 159 13.42 17.61 12.73
N PRO A 160 13.74 17.86 11.45
CA PRO A 160 13.39 19.10 10.77
C PRO A 160 11.95 19.53 11.06
N ASN A 161 11.76 20.80 11.41
CA ASN A 161 10.47 21.44 11.70
C ASN A 161 9.69 20.92 12.94
N LEU A 162 10.10 19.81 13.56
CA LEU A 162 9.45 19.21 14.75
C LEU A 162 10.34 19.18 15.99
N GLY A 163 11.62 19.53 15.82
CA GLY A 163 12.64 19.54 16.87
C GLY A 163 12.94 18.14 17.39
N ARG A 164 13.36 18.08 18.65
CA ARG A 164 13.77 16.84 19.30
C ARG A 164 12.62 15.85 19.47
N ALA A 165 12.83 14.61 19.03
CA ALA A 165 12.03 13.45 19.33
C ALA A 165 12.79 12.55 20.31
N ASP A 166 12.21 12.34 21.50
CA ASP A 166 12.79 11.49 22.55
C ASP A 166 12.19 10.08 22.56
N ARG A 167 12.67 9.21 23.45
CA ARG A 167 12.22 7.81 23.61
C ARG A 167 10.85 7.69 24.29
N THR A 168 9.86 8.40 23.76
CA THR A 168 8.49 8.52 24.29
C THR A 168 7.47 8.39 23.15
N LEU A 169 6.19 8.19 23.48
CA LEU A 169 5.13 8.17 22.46
C LEU A 169 4.98 9.51 21.72
N GLU A 170 5.30 10.64 22.37
CA GLU A 170 5.34 11.93 21.67
C GLU A 170 6.50 11.99 20.66
N GLY A 171 7.66 11.43 21.00
CA GLY A 171 8.76 11.29 20.03
C GLY A 171 8.38 10.40 18.85
N VAL A 172 7.67 9.29 19.11
CA VAL A 172 7.11 8.42 18.07
C VAL A 172 6.13 9.19 17.18
N ARG A 173 5.21 9.95 17.78
CA ARG A 173 4.24 10.80 17.07
C ARG A 173 4.96 11.75 16.10
N LYS A 174 6.00 12.44 16.57
CA LYS A 174 6.83 13.33 15.73
C LYS A 174 7.49 12.58 14.58
N CYS A 175 8.05 11.39 14.82
CA CYS A 175 8.63 10.56 13.75
C CYS A 175 7.61 10.19 12.67
N ILE A 176 6.39 9.83 13.07
CA ILE A 176 5.32 9.47 12.13
C ILE A 176 4.93 10.68 11.28
N LEU A 177 4.65 11.82 11.91
CA LEU A 177 4.29 13.05 11.20
C LEU A 177 5.42 13.52 10.28
N HIS A 178 6.68 13.42 10.74
CA HIS A 178 7.85 13.73 9.94
C HIS A 178 7.98 12.81 8.73
N ALA A 179 7.72 11.50 8.87
CA ALA A 179 7.79 10.56 7.74
C ALA A 179 6.77 10.92 6.65
N VAL A 180 5.53 11.22 7.04
CA VAL A 180 4.48 11.63 6.09
C VAL A 180 4.81 12.99 5.47
N TRP A 181 5.28 13.94 6.28
CA TRP A 181 5.74 15.23 5.77
C TRP A 181 6.95 15.09 4.84
N ASN A 182 7.88 14.16 5.06
CA ASN A 182 8.98 13.93 4.12
C ASN A 182 8.51 13.29 2.80
N ALA A 183 7.48 12.44 2.85
CA ALA A 183 6.93 11.78 1.68
C ALA A 183 6.28 12.78 0.70
N GLN A 184 5.57 13.79 1.21
CA GLN A 184 4.83 14.76 0.37
C GLN A 184 4.01 14.04 -0.73
N GLY A 185 3.99 14.58 -1.96
CA GLY A 185 3.40 13.91 -3.13
C GLY A 185 4.20 12.72 -3.68
N LYS A 186 5.44 12.50 -3.23
CA LYS A 186 6.32 11.43 -3.77
C LYS A 186 5.81 10.03 -3.42
N GLY A 187 5.04 9.91 -2.34
CA GLY A 187 4.37 8.67 -1.93
C GLY A 187 3.01 8.44 -2.61
N CYS A 188 2.59 9.26 -3.57
CA CYS A 188 1.26 9.21 -4.18
C CYS A 188 0.14 9.24 -3.13
N ALA A 189 0.11 10.31 -2.33
CA ALA A 189 -0.95 10.57 -1.35
C ALA A 189 -2.35 10.59 -2.01
N PRO A 190 -3.43 10.28 -1.29
CA PRO A 190 -3.44 9.91 0.12
C PRO A 190 -2.89 8.50 0.35
N GLY A 191 -2.04 8.34 1.37
CA GLY A 191 -1.41 7.06 1.70
C GLY A 191 -2.02 6.37 2.91
N ALA A 192 -1.58 5.15 3.17
CA ALA A 192 -1.73 4.49 4.47
C ALA A 192 -0.35 4.23 5.07
N ILE A 193 -0.24 4.23 6.39
CA ILE A 193 1.03 3.91 7.05
C ILE A 193 0.87 2.77 8.03
N GLY A 194 1.80 1.82 7.94
CA GLY A 194 2.07 0.85 8.98
C GLY A 194 3.27 1.32 9.80
N VAL A 195 3.23 1.18 11.11
CA VAL A 195 4.28 1.66 12.01
C VAL A 195 4.68 0.57 12.98
N CYS A 196 5.97 0.43 13.27
CA CYS A 196 6.48 -0.38 14.36
C CYS A 196 7.30 0.47 15.32
N ILE A 197 6.94 0.41 16.61
CA ILE A 197 7.74 0.95 17.71
C ILE A 197 8.59 -0.20 18.27
N GLY A 198 9.92 -0.06 18.27
CA GLY A 198 10.84 -1.09 18.74
C GLY A 198 11.33 -2.01 17.62
N GLY A 199 11.71 -3.24 17.98
CA GLY A 199 12.40 -4.17 17.09
C GLY A 199 13.86 -3.78 16.81
N ASP A 200 14.45 -4.45 15.82
CA ASP A 200 15.73 -4.09 15.21
C ASP A 200 15.52 -3.42 13.84
N ARG A 201 16.62 -3.21 13.10
CA ARG A 201 16.60 -2.55 11.79
C ARG A 201 15.71 -3.29 10.77
N THR A 202 15.70 -4.61 10.81
CA THR A 202 14.98 -5.50 9.90
C THR A 202 13.58 -5.79 10.44
N SER A 203 13.46 -6.28 11.68
CA SER A 203 12.18 -6.67 12.27
C SER A 203 11.23 -5.48 12.44
N GLY A 204 11.75 -4.27 12.68
CA GLY A 204 10.93 -3.05 12.71
C GLY A 204 10.24 -2.76 11.37
N TYR A 205 10.94 -2.91 10.24
CA TYR A 205 10.31 -2.72 8.93
C TYR A 205 9.35 -3.86 8.58
N LEU A 206 9.71 -5.09 8.90
CA LEU A 206 8.83 -6.25 8.70
C LEU A 206 7.51 -6.04 9.44
N HIS A 207 7.57 -5.74 10.74
CA HIS A 207 6.36 -5.56 11.56
C HIS A 207 5.57 -4.30 11.18
N ALA A 208 6.24 -3.23 10.72
CA ALA A 208 5.55 -2.06 10.16
C ALA A 208 4.76 -2.43 8.89
N LYS A 209 5.33 -3.27 8.00
CA LYS A 209 4.60 -3.80 6.83
C LYS A 209 3.46 -4.74 7.25
N GLU A 210 3.65 -5.55 8.29
CA GLU A 210 2.57 -6.39 8.84
C GLU A 210 1.36 -5.55 9.29
N GLN A 211 1.57 -4.35 9.84
CA GLN A 211 0.47 -3.45 10.21
C GLN A 211 -0.38 -3.01 9.02
N LEU A 212 0.16 -3.03 7.79
CA LEU A 212 -0.62 -2.76 6.58
C LEU A 212 -1.63 -3.88 6.28
N PHE A 213 -1.58 -5.03 6.96
CA PHE A 213 -2.61 -6.06 6.84
C PHE A 213 -3.80 -5.87 7.81
N ARG A 214 -3.76 -4.89 8.71
CA ARG A 214 -4.92 -4.50 9.54
C ARG A 214 -5.95 -3.78 8.69
N THR A 215 -7.24 -3.98 8.97
CA THR A 215 -8.30 -3.23 8.27
C THR A 215 -8.33 -1.79 8.74
N LEU A 216 -8.63 -0.88 7.83
CA LEU A 216 -8.58 0.56 8.12
C LEU A 216 -9.58 0.98 9.20
N ASP A 217 -10.69 0.26 9.32
CA ASP A 217 -11.74 0.45 10.33
C ASP A 217 -11.45 -0.22 11.69
N ASP A 218 -10.40 -1.03 11.81
CA ASP A 218 -10.05 -1.62 13.11
C ASP A 218 -9.54 -0.59 14.12
N VAL A 219 -9.59 -0.96 15.39
CA VAL A 219 -9.05 -0.18 16.50
C VAL A 219 -7.96 -0.98 17.19
N ASN A 220 -6.85 -0.32 17.52
CA ASN A 220 -5.75 -0.97 18.23
C ASN A 220 -6.23 -1.53 19.59
N PRO A 221 -5.91 -2.78 19.94
CA PRO A 221 -6.26 -3.33 21.25
C PRO A 221 -5.53 -2.64 22.42
N ASP A 222 -4.37 -2.03 22.19
CA ASP A 222 -3.71 -1.17 23.18
C ASP A 222 -4.26 0.25 23.06
N GLY A 223 -5.01 0.71 24.07
CA GLY A 223 -5.64 2.03 24.07
C GLY A 223 -4.66 3.20 23.84
N ARG A 224 -3.40 3.08 24.29
CA ARG A 224 -2.39 4.13 24.07
C ARG A 224 -1.99 4.24 22.59
N LEU A 225 -1.95 3.11 21.90
CA LEU A 225 -1.66 3.07 20.46
C LEU A 225 -2.90 3.47 19.65
N ALA A 226 -4.11 3.11 20.10
CA ALA A 226 -5.36 3.58 19.48
C ALA A 226 -5.46 5.11 19.53
N ASP A 227 -5.18 5.71 20.69
CA ASP A 227 -5.15 7.17 20.85
C ASP A 227 -4.10 7.81 19.94
N LEU A 228 -2.93 7.17 19.79
CA LEU A 228 -1.87 7.66 18.91
C LEU A 228 -2.26 7.55 17.43
N GLU A 229 -2.85 6.42 16.99
CA GLU A 229 -3.38 6.23 15.64
C GLU A 229 -4.40 7.34 15.31
N ALA A 230 -5.38 7.56 16.19
CA ALA A 230 -6.40 8.59 16.04
C ALA A 230 -5.79 10.01 16.02
N ASN A 231 -4.83 10.28 16.90
CA ASN A 231 -4.15 11.56 16.96
C ASN A 231 -3.34 11.86 15.68
N ILE A 232 -2.66 10.85 15.12
CA ILE A 232 -1.97 10.98 13.84
C ILE A 232 -2.98 11.29 12.73
N MET A 233 -4.07 10.53 12.62
CA MET A 233 -5.09 10.78 11.59
C MET A 233 -5.73 12.17 11.71
N GLY A 234 -5.96 12.66 12.94
CA GLY A 234 -6.46 14.01 13.19
C GLY A 234 -5.45 15.12 12.88
N THR A 235 -4.14 14.85 12.96
CA THR A 235 -3.09 15.86 12.73
C THR A 235 -2.58 15.86 11.29
N VAL A 236 -2.38 14.69 10.68
CA VAL A 236 -1.67 14.56 9.39
C VAL A 236 -2.37 15.26 8.23
N ASN A 237 -3.70 15.35 8.31
CA ASN A 237 -4.54 16.01 7.34
C ASN A 237 -4.49 17.55 7.45
N THR A 238 -3.95 18.09 8.55
CA THR A 238 -3.68 19.53 8.69
C THR A 238 -2.34 19.95 8.07
N LEU A 239 -1.51 18.99 7.59
CA LEU A 239 -0.24 19.29 6.94
C LEU A 239 -0.40 19.90 5.55
N GLY A 240 -1.60 19.82 4.96
CA GLY A 240 -1.90 20.43 3.66
C GLY A 240 -1.17 19.78 2.48
N ILE A 241 -0.78 18.50 2.58
CA ILE A 241 -0.10 17.77 1.49
C ILE A 241 -1.11 17.50 0.36
N GLY A 242 -2.29 16.98 0.70
CA GLY A 242 -3.34 16.65 -0.26
C GLY A 242 -2.99 15.52 -1.21
N THR A 243 -3.97 15.14 -2.04
CA THR A 243 -3.83 14.07 -3.04
C THR A 243 -2.70 14.40 -4.02
N MET A 244 -1.80 13.45 -4.24
CA MET A 244 -0.60 13.55 -5.08
C MET A 244 0.35 14.71 -4.71
N GLY A 245 0.17 15.33 -3.53
CA GLY A 245 0.94 16.52 -3.13
C GLY A 245 0.44 17.83 -3.74
N PHE A 246 -0.79 17.88 -4.26
CA PHE A 246 -1.37 19.09 -4.87
C PHE A 246 -1.90 20.13 -3.86
N GLY A 247 -1.74 19.87 -2.57
CA GLY A 247 -2.38 20.62 -1.50
C GLY A 247 -3.85 20.23 -1.35
N GLY A 248 -4.32 20.06 -0.12
CA GLY A 248 -5.68 19.61 0.15
C GLY A 248 -5.86 19.11 1.57
N ASN A 249 -7.03 18.57 1.84
CA ASN A 249 -7.44 18.15 3.18
C ASN A 249 -7.05 16.72 3.53
N VAL A 250 -6.69 15.88 2.55
CA VAL A 250 -6.41 14.46 2.80
C VAL A 250 -4.98 14.09 2.41
N SER A 251 -4.18 13.75 3.42
CA SER A 251 -2.81 13.24 3.27
C SER A 251 -2.73 11.73 3.50
N LEU A 252 -3.51 11.20 4.45
CA LEU A 252 -3.60 9.76 4.74
C LEU A 252 -5.05 9.29 4.79
N ILE A 253 -5.24 8.02 4.45
CA ILE A 253 -6.46 7.24 4.65
C ILE A 253 -6.36 6.26 5.82
N GLY A 254 -5.16 6.03 6.38
CA GLY A 254 -5.00 5.13 7.52
C GLY A 254 -3.64 5.19 8.21
N CYS A 255 -3.63 4.90 9.51
CA CYS A 255 -2.44 4.73 10.33
C CYS A 255 -2.64 3.52 11.25
N LYS A 256 -1.73 2.54 11.19
CA LYS A 256 -1.79 1.31 11.99
C LYS A 256 -0.45 1.09 12.67
N ILE A 257 -0.43 1.04 14.00
CA ILE A 257 0.76 1.02 14.84
C ILE A 257 0.86 -0.31 15.58
N GLY A 258 2.00 -0.97 15.44
CA GLY A 258 2.41 -2.14 16.20
C GLY A 258 3.60 -1.84 17.10
N VAL A 259 3.90 -2.77 18.01
CA VAL A 259 5.02 -2.66 18.94
C VAL A 259 5.74 -3.99 19.06
N LEU A 260 7.08 -3.91 19.10
CA LEU A 260 7.95 -5.03 19.40
C LEU A 260 8.83 -4.69 20.59
N ASN A 261 9.28 -5.73 21.29
CA ASN A 261 10.37 -5.57 22.25
C ASN A 261 11.64 -5.07 21.54
N ARG A 262 12.49 -4.38 22.30
CA ARG A 262 13.71 -3.74 21.79
C ARG A 262 14.84 -3.94 22.78
N LEU A 263 16.08 -3.88 22.28
CA LEU A 263 17.25 -3.76 23.15
C LEU A 263 17.17 -2.44 23.94
N PRO A 264 17.56 -2.39 25.23
CA PRO A 264 17.47 -1.17 26.03
C PRO A 264 18.14 0.05 25.39
N ALA A 265 19.29 -0.18 24.73
CA ALA A 265 20.07 0.85 24.04
C ALA A 265 19.43 1.33 22.71
N SER A 266 18.53 0.55 22.11
CA SER A 266 17.91 0.83 20.81
C SER A 266 16.47 1.29 20.98
N TYR A 267 16.06 2.33 20.26
CA TYR A 267 14.65 2.75 20.18
C TYR A 267 14.38 3.14 18.73
N PHE A 268 13.90 2.18 17.94
CA PHE A 268 13.56 2.43 16.55
C PHE A 268 12.09 2.73 16.38
N VAL A 269 11.78 3.61 15.43
CA VAL A 269 10.42 3.83 14.92
C VAL A 269 10.48 3.62 13.42
N SER A 270 9.92 2.51 12.95
CA SER A 270 9.83 2.17 11.52
C SER A 270 8.46 2.57 11.00
N VAL A 271 8.42 3.29 9.88
CA VAL A 271 7.21 3.70 9.17
C VAL A 271 7.27 3.11 7.77
N ALA A 272 6.33 2.22 7.46
CA ALA A 272 6.08 1.69 6.14
C ALA A 272 4.96 2.50 5.47
N TYR A 273 5.30 3.31 4.46
CA TYR A 273 4.36 4.19 3.78
C TYR A 273 3.79 3.54 2.54
N ASP A 274 2.49 3.30 2.46
CA ASP A 274 1.77 2.76 1.29
C ASP A 274 0.95 3.82 0.58
N CYS A 275 0.92 3.79 -0.75
CA CYS A 275 0.21 4.78 -1.57
C CYS A 275 -1.31 4.52 -1.62
N TRP A 276 -2.05 5.40 -2.31
CA TRP A 276 -3.49 5.22 -2.56
C TRP A 276 -3.81 3.88 -3.23
N ALA A 277 -2.88 3.33 -4.03
CA ALA A 277 -2.98 2.01 -4.63
C ALA A 277 -2.64 0.92 -3.57
N PHE A 278 -3.36 0.97 -2.44
CA PHE A 278 -3.17 0.10 -1.28
C PHE A 278 -3.72 -1.30 -1.55
N ARG A 279 -2.94 -2.05 -2.31
CA ARG A 279 -3.27 -3.38 -2.83
C ARG A 279 -2.85 -4.45 -1.84
N ARG A 280 -3.79 -4.89 -1.02
CA ARG A 280 -3.62 -6.04 -0.13
C ARG A 280 -4.84 -6.93 -0.19
N LEU A 281 -4.63 -8.24 -0.18
CA LEU A 281 -5.67 -9.24 0.08
C LEU A 281 -5.11 -10.44 0.83
N GLY A 282 -5.97 -11.40 1.14
CA GLY A 282 -5.54 -12.72 1.54
C GLY A 282 -6.65 -13.74 1.37
N VAL A 283 -6.30 -15.00 1.54
CA VAL A 283 -7.20 -16.14 1.45
C VAL A 283 -6.88 -17.15 2.54
N ARG A 284 -7.91 -17.84 3.01
CA ARG A 284 -7.79 -19.13 3.68
C ARG A 284 -8.01 -20.23 2.66
N LEU A 285 -7.15 -21.25 2.71
CA LEU A 285 -7.16 -22.39 1.81
C LEU A 285 -7.35 -23.68 2.61
N ASP A 286 -8.08 -24.63 2.03
CA ASP A 286 -8.17 -25.99 2.58
C ASP A 286 -6.80 -26.67 2.48
N ALA A 287 -6.27 -27.18 3.60
CA ALA A 287 -4.94 -27.79 3.62
C ALA A 287 -4.87 -29.17 2.95
N ARG A 288 -5.98 -29.73 2.46
CA ARG A 288 -6.02 -31.02 1.75
C ARG A 288 -5.82 -30.84 0.26
N ASP A 289 -6.45 -29.83 -0.34
CA ASP A 289 -6.44 -29.60 -1.79
C ASP A 289 -5.94 -28.21 -2.20
N GLY A 290 -5.84 -27.24 -1.29
CA GLY A 290 -5.37 -25.88 -1.57
C GLY A 290 -6.43 -24.96 -2.15
N SER A 291 -7.71 -25.34 -2.16
CA SER A 291 -8.82 -24.50 -2.66
C SER A 291 -9.14 -23.34 -1.71
N ILE A 292 -9.55 -22.20 -2.26
CA ILE A 292 -9.98 -21.03 -1.46
C ILE A 292 -11.27 -21.37 -0.71
N THR A 293 -11.20 -21.39 0.62
CA THR A 293 -12.37 -21.54 1.48
C THR A 293 -12.96 -20.19 1.87
N ARG A 294 -12.12 -19.16 1.96
CA ARG A 294 -12.53 -17.81 2.38
C ARG A 294 -11.56 -16.75 1.89
N TRP A 295 -12.09 -15.62 1.44
CA TRP A 295 -11.32 -14.41 1.23
C TRP A 295 -11.17 -13.61 2.53
N LEU A 296 -10.00 -13.03 2.73
CA LEU A 296 -9.73 -12.04 3.77
C LEU A 296 -9.94 -10.64 3.19
N TYR A 297 -10.46 -9.73 4.03
CA TYR A 297 -10.76 -8.33 3.70
C TYR A 297 -11.87 -8.11 2.65
N ARG A 298 -12.33 -9.17 1.98
CA ARG A 298 -13.46 -9.16 1.06
C ARG A 298 -14.50 -10.15 1.56
N ASP A 299 -15.74 -9.67 1.65
CA ASP A 299 -16.90 -10.52 1.89
C ASP A 299 -17.71 -10.61 0.59
N PRO A 300 -17.87 -11.81 0.00
CA PRO A 300 -18.71 -12.01 -1.18
C PRO A 300 -20.15 -11.52 -1.00
N ALA A 301 -20.66 -11.47 0.25
CA ALA A 301 -22.00 -10.96 0.54
C ALA A 301 -22.10 -9.43 0.47
N ASN A 302 -20.96 -8.71 0.52
CA ASN A 302 -20.88 -7.26 0.48
C ASN A 302 -20.13 -6.83 -0.80
N PRO A 303 -20.85 -6.72 -1.94
CA PRO A 303 -20.20 -6.46 -3.22
C PRO A 303 -19.50 -5.10 -3.22
N VAL A 304 -18.46 -5.01 -4.04
CA VAL A 304 -17.71 -3.77 -4.27
C VAL A 304 -18.66 -2.71 -4.81
N ILE A 305 -18.77 -1.60 -4.07
CA ILE A 305 -19.56 -0.45 -4.48
C ILE A 305 -18.64 0.47 -5.30
N PRO A 306 -19.04 0.85 -6.53
CA PRO A 306 -18.32 1.87 -7.30
C PRO A 306 -18.15 3.15 -6.47
N MET A 307 -16.95 3.72 -6.54
CA MET A 307 -16.65 4.96 -5.83
C MET A 307 -17.19 6.18 -6.56
N ILE A 308 -17.29 6.12 -7.89
CA ILE A 308 -17.86 7.17 -8.72
C ILE A 308 -19.22 6.79 -9.30
N ASP A 309 -20.06 7.79 -9.53
CA ASP A 309 -21.21 7.65 -10.41
C ASP A 309 -20.76 7.63 -11.88
N GLN A 310 -21.65 7.25 -12.80
CA GLN A 310 -21.32 7.12 -14.22
C GLN A 310 -20.99 8.46 -14.92
N ALA A 311 -20.94 9.59 -14.20
CA ALA A 311 -20.73 10.91 -14.79
C ALA A 311 -19.31 11.13 -15.33
N GLY A 312 -18.35 10.27 -14.98
CA GLY A 312 -16.97 10.34 -15.48
C GLY A 312 -16.22 11.61 -15.02
N PHE A 313 -15.01 11.83 -15.54
CA PHE A 313 -14.20 13.00 -15.18
C PHE A 313 -14.69 14.22 -15.96
N ALA A 314 -15.19 15.23 -15.24
CA ALA A 314 -15.56 16.50 -15.83
C ALA A 314 -14.35 17.45 -15.84
N ARG A 315 -14.01 17.95 -17.03
CA ARG A 315 -13.05 19.06 -17.17
C ARG A 315 -13.61 20.30 -16.48
N THR A 316 -12.74 21.04 -15.79
CA THR A 316 -13.09 22.28 -15.10
C THR A 316 -13.25 23.48 -16.04
N GLY A 317 -12.80 23.35 -17.28
CA GLY A 317 -12.76 24.45 -18.25
C GLY A 317 -11.58 25.41 -18.02
N ARG A 318 -10.70 25.10 -17.06
CA ARG A 318 -9.48 25.85 -16.75
C ARG A 318 -8.22 25.19 -17.32
N GLU A 319 -8.37 24.06 -17.99
CA GLU A 319 -7.26 23.31 -18.58
C GLU A 319 -6.66 24.03 -19.79
N ILE A 320 -5.33 24.12 -19.85
CA ILE A 320 -4.59 24.68 -20.98
C ILE A 320 -4.32 23.58 -21.98
N ARG A 321 -4.99 23.63 -23.13
CA ARG A 321 -4.81 22.62 -24.18
C ARG A 321 -3.41 22.70 -24.79
N LEU A 322 -2.63 21.65 -24.60
CA LEU A 322 -1.35 21.44 -25.28
C LEU A 322 -1.52 20.65 -26.59
N THR A 323 -0.74 21.00 -27.61
CA THR A 323 -0.69 20.27 -28.89
C THR A 323 0.75 19.90 -29.20
N ALA A 324 1.00 18.63 -29.53
CA ALA A 324 2.32 18.17 -29.93
C ALA A 324 2.60 18.51 -31.42
N PRO A 325 3.84 18.85 -31.80
CA PRO A 325 5.02 18.96 -30.93
C PRO A 325 4.99 20.24 -30.07
N LEU A 326 5.42 20.10 -28.81
CA LEU A 326 5.54 21.24 -27.89
C LEU A 326 6.80 22.06 -28.21
N ASP A 327 6.64 23.36 -28.37
CA ASP A 327 7.77 24.29 -28.48
C ASP A 327 8.13 24.92 -27.12
N GLU A 328 9.36 25.44 -27.02
CA GLU A 328 9.87 26.05 -25.79
C GLU A 328 9.00 27.23 -25.33
N ARG A 329 8.44 27.98 -26.29
CA ARG A 329 7.58 29.14 -26.01
C ARG A 329 6.30 28.70 -25.29
N THR A 330 5.67 27.63 -25.73
CA THR A 330 4.46 27.07 -25.14
C THR A 330 4.76 26.63 -23.71
N VAL A 331 5.85 25.89 -23.49
CA VAL A 331 6.25 25.44 -22.14
C VAL A 331 6.50 26.62 -21.20
N ARG A 332 7.25 27.65 -21.65
CA ARG A 332 7.55 28.85 -20.86
C ARG A 332 6.32 29.73 -20.58
N SER A 333 5.21 29.52 -21.30
CA SER A 333 3.95 30.25 -21.05
C SER A 333 3.14 29.69 -19.89
N LEU A 334 3.45 28.47 -19.43
CA LEU A 334 2.77 27.80 -18.33
C LEU A 334 3.28 28.29 -16.98
N ASN A 335 2.37 28.38 -16.01
CA ASN A 335 2.65 28.72 -14.62
C ASN A 335 2.58 27.48 -13.73
N VAL A 336 3.25 27.57 -12.58
CA VAL A 336 3.14 26.51 -11.55
C VAL A 336 1.69 26.37 -11.12
N GLY A 337 1.14 25.20 -11.39
CA GLY A 337 -0.22 24.83 -11.01
C GLY A 337 -1.27 24.97 -12.08
N ASP A 338 -0.89 25.40 -13.29
CA ASP A 338 -1.72 25.23 -14.46
C ASP A 338 -2.04 23.74 -14.67
N VAL A 339 -3.30 23.45 -15.01
CA VAL A 339 -3.74 22.12 -15.41
C VAL A 339 -3.66 22.08 -16.93
N VAL A 340 -3.01 21.06 -17.50
CA VAL A 340 -2.73 20.94 -18.94
C VAL A 340 -3.32 19.66 -19.53
#